data_AF-X1G0K5-F1
#
_entry.id   AF-X1G0K5-F1
#
_cell.length_a   1.000
_cell.length_b   1.000
_cell.length_c   1.000
_cell.angle_alpha   90.00
_cell.angle_beta   90.00
_cell.angle_gamma   90.00
#
_symmetry.space_group_name_H-M   'P 1'
#
loop_
_entity.id
_entity.type
_entity.pdbx_description
1 polymer ?
#
loop_
_entity_poly.entity_id
_entity_poly.type
_entity_poly.pdbx_seq_one_letter_code
_entity_poly.pdbx_strand_id
1 'polypeptide(L)' 'MAQRDDLFQKFGPILFEASIVSILELVNESRRARGWPDITLRDFYDKINNHITEL' A
#
# COMPACT_ATOMS: atom_id res chain seq x y z
N MET A 1 4.10 3.42 28.65
CA MET A 1 4.51 2.70 27.41
C MET A 1 3.36 1.89 26.82
N ALA A 2 2.52 1.21 27.61
CA ALA A 2 1.34 0.45 27.13
C ALA A 2 0.45 1.20 26.12
N GLN A 3 0.12 2.47 26.38
CA GLN A 3 -0.77 3.25 25.51
C GLN A 3 -0.27 3.43 24.07
N ARG A 4 1.05 3.53 23.84
CA ARG A 4 1.60 3.69 22.49
C ARG A 4 1.47 2.39 21.70
N ASP A 5 1.80 1.27 22.34
CA ASP A 5 1.79 -0.03 21.68
C ASP A 5 0.34 -0.49 21.42
N ASP A 6 -0.60 -0.17 22.32
CA ASP A 6 -2.04 -0.40 22.13
C ASP A 6 -2.61 0.45 20.97
N LEU A 7 -2.21 1.73 20.89
CA LEU A 7 -2.60 2.60 19.76
C LEU A 7 -2.01 2.09 18.45
N PHE A 8 -0.75 1.65 18.47
CA PHE A 8 -0.09 1.11 17.28
C PHE A 8 -0.73 -0.21 16.82
N GLN A 9 -1.06 -1.13 17.73
CA GLN A 9 -1.76 -2.37 17.38
C GLN A 9 -3.15 -2.08 16.78
N LYS A 10 -3.86 -1.09 17.33
CA LYS A 10 -5.22 -0.76 16.90
C LYS A 10 -5.27 -0.01 15.57
N PHE A 11 -4.37 0.96 15.37
CA PHE A 11 -4.44 1.88 14.24
C PHE A 11 -3.29 1.73 13.25
N GLY A 12 -2.15 1.18 13.66
CA GLY A 12 -0.96 1.00 12.82
C GLY A 12 -1.25 0.24 11.52
N PRO A 13 -1.92 -0.94 11.57
CA PRO A 13 -2.26 -1.67 10.35
C PRO A 13 -3.15 -0.87 9.40
N ILE A 14 -4.16 -0.19 9.94
CA ILE A 14 -5.12 0.62 9.16
C ILE A 14 -4.41 1.82 8.51
N LEU A 15 -3.56 2.51 9.27
CA LEU A 15 -2.80 3.65 8.78
C LEU A 15 -1.78 3.23 7.72
N PHE A 16 -1.14 2.08 7.91
CA PHE A 16 -0.24 1.51 6.92
C PHE A 16 -0.99 1.19 5.62
N GLU A 17 -2.11 0.49 5.68
CA GLU A 17 -2.94 0.19 4.52
C GLU A 17 -3.40 1.47 3.80
N ALA A 18 -3.91 2.46 4.56
CA ALA A 18 -4.32 3.74 4.00
C ALA A 18 -3.16 4.46 3.27
N SER A 19 -1.95 4.43 3.84
CA SER A 19 -0.78 5.02 3.20
C SER A 19 -0.41 4.36 1.88
N ILE A 20 -0.54 3.03 1.78
CA ILE A 20 -0.30 2.29 0.55
C ILE A 20 -1.32 2.67 -0.53
N VAL A 21 -2.60 2.78 -0.15
CA VAL A 21 -3.66 3.23 -1.06
C VAL A 21 -3.37 4.63 -1.59
N SER A 22 -3.02 5.59 -0.72
CA SER A 22 -2.69 6.95 -1.13
C SER A 22 -1.47 7.00 -2.07
N ILE A 23 -0.44 6.18 -1.83
CA ILE A 23 0.72 6.10 -2.73
C ILE A 23 0.30 5.57 -4.10
N LEU A 24 -0.54 4.53 -4.13
CA LEU A 24 -1.03 3.92 -5.37
C LEU A 24 -1.87 4.91 -6.20
N GLU A 25 -2.70 5.72 -5.54
CA GLU A 25 -3.46 6.81 -6.20
C GLU A 25 -2.53 7.85 -6.84
N LEU A 26 -1.55 8.36 -6.10
CA LEU A 26 -0.58 9.35 -6.61
C LEU A 26 0.23 8.80 -7.79
N VAL A 27 0.62 7.53 -7.73
CA VAL A 27 1.30 6.85 -8.84
C VAL A 27 0.37 6.74 -10.03
N ASN A 28 -0.88 6.34 -9.84
CA ASN A 28 -1.85 6.21 -10.93
C ASN A 28 -2.19 7.57 -11.56
N GLU A 29 -2.25 8.66 -10.80
CA GLU A 29 -2.37 10.01 -11.38
C GLU A 29 -1.23 10.31 -12.36
N SER A 30 0.00 10.01 -11.95
CA SER A 30 1.19 10.17 -12.82
C SER A 30 1.14 9.27 -14.06
N ARG A 31 0.57 8.06 -13.94
CA ARG A 31 0.42 7.10 -15.05
C ARG A 31 -0.65 7.55 -16.04
N ARG A 32 -1.81 8.01 -15.55
CA ARG A 32 -2.89 8.56 -16.38
C ARG A 32 -2.42 9.76 -17.18
N ALA A 33 -1.62 10.64 -16.59
CA ALA A 33 -1.00 11.76 -17.30
C ALA A 33 -0.10 11.33 -18.48
N ARG A 34 0.40 10.10 -18.47
CA ARG A 34 1.22 9.48 -19.53
C ARG A 34 0.44 8.54 -20.44
N GLY A 35 -0.88 8.41 -20.26
CA GLY A 35 -1.73 7.47 -20.99
C GLY A 35 -1.48 6.00 -20.63
N TRP A 36 -0.87 5.73 -19.48
CA TRP A 36 -0.62 4.37 -19.00
C TRP A 36 -1.81 3.85 -18.19
N PRO A 37 -2.04 2.53 -18.19
CA PRO A 37 -3.12 1.92 -17.40
C PRO A 37 -2.84 2.03 -15.91
N ASP A 38 -3.91 2.12 -15.11
CA ASP A 38 -3.83 2.12 -13.66
C ASP A 38 -3.32 0.78 -13.12
N ILE A 39 -2.58 0.85 -12.02
CA ILE A 39 -2.17 -0.29 -11.20
C ILE A 39 -3.25 -0.49 -10.15
N THR A 40 -3.76 -1.71 -10.00
CA THR A 40 -4.74 -2.04 -8.97
C THR A 40 -4.06 -2.44 -7.66
N LEU A 41 -4.81 -2.40 -6.56
CA LEU A 41 -4.36 -2.99 -5.28
C LEU A 41 -4.00 -4.47 -5.42
N ARG A 42 -4.72 -5.21 -6.28
CA ARG A 42 -4.44 -6.62 -6.52
C ARG A 42 -3.08 -6.82 -7.18
N ASP A 43 -2.75 -6.02 -8.20
CA ASP A 43 -1.43 -6.05 -8.85
C ASP A 43 -0.30 -5.79 -7.85
N PHE A 44 -0.55 -4.89 -6.89
CA PHE A 44 0.39 -4.61 -5.82
C PHE A 44 0.57 -5.80 -4.87
N TYR A 45 -0.52 -6.43 -4.41
CA TYR A 45 -0.45 -7.62 -3.55
C TYR A 45 0.23 -8.80 -4.25
N ASP A 46 -0.11 -9.06 -5.50
CA ASP A 46 0.48 -10.14 -6.29
C ASP A 46 2.00 -9.93 -6.42
N LYS A 47 2.43 -8.69 -6.63
CA LYS A 47 3.86 -8.35 -6.73
C LYS A 47 4.60 -8.49 -5.39
N ILE A 48 3.99 -8.11 -4.28
CA ILE A 48 4.56 -8.34 -2.94
C ILE A 48 4.67 -9.83 -2.65
N ASN A 49 3.61 -10.61 -2.91
CA ASN A 49 3.61 -12.04 -2.66
C ASN A 49 4.71 -12.74 -3.46
N ASN A 50 4.89 -12.37 -4.73
CA ASN A 50 5.99 -12.88 -5.54
C ASN A 50 7.35 -12.51 -4.92
N HIS A 51 7.56 -11.25 -4.54
CA HIS A 51 8.81 -10.81 -3.94
C HIS A 51 9.14 -11.54 -2.62
N ILE A 52 8.15 -11.75 -1.76
CA ILE A 52 8.34 -12.48 -0.49
C ILE A 52 8.63 -13.96 -0.75
N THR A 53 8.00 -14.57 -1.75
CA THR A 53 8.19 -15.99 -2.08
C THR A 53 9.55 -16.26 -2.76
N GLU A 54 10.09 -15.26 -3.45
CA GLU A 54 11.40 -15.31 -4.10
C GLU A 54 12.58 -15.03 -3.15
N LEU A 55 12.32 -14.57 -1.92
CA LEU A 55 13.31 -14.33 -0.87
C LEU A 55 13.52 -15.59 0.01
#